data_AF-A0A2A4H0X7-F1
#
_entry.id   AF-A0A2A4H0X7-F1
#
_cell.length_a   1.000
_cell.length_b   1.000
_cell.length_c   1.000
_cell.angle_alpha   90.00
_cell.angle_beta   90.00
_cell.angle_gamma   90.00
#
_symmetry.space_group_name_H-M   'P 1'
#
loop_
_entity.id
_entity.type
_entity.pdbx_description
1 polymer ?
#
loop_
_entity_poly.entity_id
_entity_poly.type
_entity_poly.pdbx_seq_one_letter_code
_entity_poly.pdbx_strand_id
1 'polypeptide(L)' 'MSRTFIYILIVIGIANIIAQFGFIIASLFGFMHYYPIFQLIGTSLLVLFAIDHLKFNHSKSVYLILGLALITSGVLLKL' A
#
# COMPACT_ATOMS: atom_id res chain seq x y z
N MET A 1 -11.13 -15.18 -7.92
CA MET A 1 -11.38 -14.15 -6.88
C MET A 1 -12.72 -13.50 -7.16
N SER A 2 -13.60 -13.34 -6.17
CA SER A 2 -14.84 -12.58 -6.35
C SER A 2 -14.51 -11.11 -6.61
N ARG A 3 -15.18 -10.45 -7.58
CA ARG A 3 -15.01 -9.01 -7.84
C ARG A 3 -15.23 -8.19 -6.57
N THR A 4 -16.19 -8.59 -5.73
CA THR A 4 -16.47 -7.98 -4.42
C THR A 4 -15.27 -8.01 -3.50
N PHE A 5 -14.52 -9.11 -3.47
CA PHE A 5 -13.33 -9.24 -2.64
C PHE A 5 -12.21 -8.28 -3.08
N ILE A 6 -12.02 -8.11 -4.39
CA ILE A 6 -11.02 -7.18 -4.93
C ILE A 6 -11.39 -5.73 -4.60
N TYR A 7 -12.68 -5.38 -4.69
CA TYR A 7 -13.15 -4.06 -4.25
C TYR A 7 -12.88 -3.79 -2.77
N ILE A 8 -13.13 -4.77 -1.90
CA ILE A 8 -12.81 -4.67 -0.46
C ILE A 8 -11.31 -4.43 -0.26
N LEU A 9 -10.45 -5.16 -0.97
CA LEU A 9 -9.00 -4.96 -0.92
C LEU A 9 -8.57 -3.55 -1.35
N ILE A 10 -9.18 -3.02 -2.41
CA ILE A 10 -8.90 -1.64 -2.88
C ILE A 10 -9.30 -0.63 -1.81
N VAL A 11 -10.49 -0.76 -1.23
CA VAL A 11 -10.97 0.16 -0.18
C VAL A 11 -10.06 0.14 1.05
N ILE A 12 -9.68 -1.06 1.52
CA ILE A 12 -8.75 -1.20 2.65
C ILE A 12 -7.38 -0.60 2.29
N GLY A 13 -6.89 -0.84 1.08
CA GLY A 13 -5.62 -0.29 0.61
C GLY A 13 -5.61 1.24 0.57
N ILE A 14 -6.69 1.87 0.07
CA ILE A 14 -6.86 3.33 0.06
C ILE A 14 -6.90 3.88 1.49
N ALA A 15 -7.63 3.22 2.41
CA ALA A 15 -7.68 3.63 3.81
C ALA A 15 -6.28 3.59 4.46
N ASN A 16 -5.48 2.57 4.17
CA ASN A 16 -4.10 2.47 4.64
C ASN A 16 -3.20 3.57 4.06
N ILE A 17 -3.35 3.90 2.79
CA ILE A 17 -2.60 5.01 2.15
C ILE A 17 -2.89 6.33 2.87
N ILE A 18 -4.17 6.61 3.16
CA ILE A 18 -4.57 7.82 3.90
C ILE A 18 -3.96 7.83 5.30
N ALA A 19 -4.01 6.71 6.02
CA ALA A 19 -3.40 6.59 7.34
C ALA A 19 -1.88 6.81 7.31
N GLN A 20 -1.18 6.23 6.33
CA GLN A 20 0.26 6.39 6.15
C GLN A 20 0.64 7.84 5.81
N PHE A 21 -0.14 8.54 4.99
CA PHE A 21 0.02 9.99 4.81
C PHE A 21 -0.17 10.74 6.13
N GLY A 22 -1.18 10.40 6.92
CA GLY A 22 -1.40 10.97 8.25
C GLY A 22 -0.18 10.81 9.16
N PHE A 23 0.42 9.61 9.18
CA PHE A 23 1.64 9.35 9.95
C PHE A 23 2.85 10.12 9.43
N ILE A 24 3.03 10.23 8.11
CA ILE A 24 4.10 11.06 7.53
C ILE A 24 3.95 12.51 7.94
N ILE A 25 2.72 13.06 7.86
CA ILE A 25 2.43 14.43 8.28
C ILE A 25 2.71 14.61 9.78
N ALA A 26 2.21 13.72 10.63
CA ALA A 26 2.47 13.75 12.07
C ALA A 26 3.96 13.70 12.40
N SER A 27 4.74 12.92 11.65
CA SER A 27 6.19 12.86 11.77
C SER A 27 6.91 14.13 11.32
N LEU A 28 6.41 14.83 10.30
CA LEU A 28 6.96 16.12 9.87
C LEU A 28 6.76 17.21 10.94
N PHE A 29 5.67 17.15 11.69
CA PHE A 29 5.42 18.05 12.82
C PHE A 29 6.10 17.61 14.13
N GLY A 30 6.87 16.52 14.11
CA GLY A 30 7.62 16.03 15.27
C GLY A 30 6.77 15.32 16.33
N PHE A 31 5.52 14.96 16.03
CA PHE A 31 4.68 14.20 16.96
C PHE A 31 5.11 12.72 17.07
N MET A 32 5.82 12.20 16.06
CA MET A 32 6.33 10.83 16.03
C MET A 32 7.56 10.71 15.12
N HIS A 33 8.37 9.67 15.32
CA HIS A 33 9.53 9.36 14.48
C HIS A 33 9.25 8.09 13.66
N TYR A 34 8.26 8.17 12.77
CA TYR A 34 7.85 7.04 11.94
C TYR A 34 7.46 7.52 10.54
N TYR A 35 8.26 7.19 9.54
CA TYR A 35 8.10 7.61 8.15
C TYR A 35 7.78 6.40 7.27
N PRO A 36 6.51 5.96 7.23
CA PRO A 36 6.08 4.75 6.51
C PRO A 36 6.09 4.91 4.97
N ILE A 37 7.13 5.52 4.40
CA ILE A 37 7.30 5.82 2.98
C ILE A 37 7.37 4.52 2.17
N PHE A 38 8.15 3.54 2.62
CA PHE A 38 8.22 2.23 1.95
C PHE A 38 6.89 1.49 2.00
N GLN A 39 6.18 1.59 3.12
CA GLN A 39 4.86 1.00 3.26
C GLN A 39 3.85 1.72 2.36
N LEU A 40 3.93 3.05 2.24
CA LEU A 40 3.11 3.85 1.32
C LEU A 40 3.29 3.44 -0.13
N ILE A 41 4.53 3.32 -0.59
CA ILE A 41 4.84 2.89 -1.95
C ILE A 41 4.35 1.45 -2.15
N GLY A 42 4.63 0.55 -1.20
CA GLY A 42 4.22 -0.84 -1.29
C GLY A 42 2.70 -1.04 -1.31
N THR A 43 1.97 -0.32 -0.46
CA THR A 43 0.50 -0.37 -0.40
C THR A 43 -0.11 0.20 -1.69
N SER A 44 0.48 1.26 -2.24
CA SER A 44 0.07 1.84 -3.52
C SER A 44 0.22 0.85 -4.68
N LEU A 45 1.32 0.08 -4.72
CA LEU A 45 1.52 -0.97 -5.73
C LEU A 45 0.51 -2.11 -5.60
N LEU A 46 0.12 -2.49 -4.38
CA LEU A 46 -0.92 -3.50 -4.17
C LEU A 46 -2.31 -3.01 -4.62
N VAL A 47 -2.64 -1.73 -4.38
CA VAL A 47 -3.88 -1.13 -4.88
C VAL A 47 -3.89 -1.07 -6.41
N LEU A 48 -2.78 -0.67 -7.04
CA LEU A 48 -2.63 -0.69 -8.50
C LEU A 48 -2.79 -2.10 -9.08
N PHE A 49 -2.17 -3.11 -8.44
CA PHE A 49 -2.35 -4.51 -8.83
C PHE A 49 -3.83 -4.93 -8.79
N ALA A 50 -4.55 -4.59 -7.72
CA ALA A 50 -5.96 -4.92 -7.57
C ALA A 50 -6.85 -4.24 -8.62
N ILE A 51 -6.56 -2.97 -8.96
CA ILE A 51 -7.25 -2.22 -10.02
C ILE A 51 -6.99 -2.85 -11.39
N ASP A 52 -5.73 -3.16 -11.71
CA ASP A 52 -5.35 -3.78 -12.97
C ASP A 52 -5.99 -5.17 -13.14
N HIS A 53 -6.04 -5.95 -12.06
CA HIS A 53 -6.70 -7.25 -12.06
C HIS A 53 -8.21 -7.14 -12.34
N LEU A 54 -8.87 -6.11 -11.80
CA LEU A 54 -10.29 -5.81 -12.07
C LEU A 54 -10.56 -5.34 -13.50
N LYS A 55 -9.67 -4.49 -14.05
CA LYS A 55 -9.90 -3.80 -15.33
C LYS A 55 -9.46 -4.61 -16.55
N PHE A 56 -8.33 -5.31 -16.47
CA PHE A 56 -7.71 -5.93 -17.64
C PHE A 56 -7.65 -7.45 -17.59
N ASN A 57 -8.06 -8.08 -16.47
CA ASN A 57 -7.98 -9.53 -16.23
C ASN A 57 -6.55 -10.11 -16.41
N HIS A 58 -5.56 -9.23 -16.56
CA HIS A 58 -4.15 -9.52 -16.77
C HIS A 58 -3.36 -8.57 -15.87
N SER A 59 -3.04 -9.03 -14.67
CA SER A 59 -2.33 -8.25 -13.67
C SER A 59 -0.84 -8.56 -13.70
N LYS A 60 0.02 -7.54 -13.74
CA LYS A 60 1.47 -7.75 -13.67
C LYS A 60 1.86 -8.17 -12.25
N SER A 61 2.33 -9.41 -12.10
CA SER A 61 2.78 -9.98 -10.83
C SER A 61 3.88 -9.15 -10.16
N VAL A 62 4.61 -8.36 -10.94
CA VAL A 62 5.65 -7.43 -10.49
C VAL A 62 5.12 -6.43 -9.46
N TYR A 63 3.90 -5.91 -9.63
CA TYR A 63 3.29 -4.97 -8.66
C TYR A 63 3.02 -5.64 -7.32
N LEU A 64 2.62 -6.90 -7.32
CA LEU A 64 2.36 -7.67 -6.11
C LEU A 64 3.66 -8.01 -5.37
N ILE A 65 4.67 -8.49 -6.10
CA ILE A 65 5.96 -8.89 -5.50
C ILE A 65 6.69 -7.66 -4.93
N LEU A 66 6.80 -6.58 -5.71
CA LEU A 66 7.43 -5.34 -5.24
C LEU A 66 6.63 -4.68 -4.11
N GLY A 67 5.30 -4.70 -4.22
CA GLY A 67 4.42 -4.16 -3.19
C GLY A 67 4.64 -4.84 -1.84
N LEU A 68 4.66 -6.17 -1.83
CA LEU A 68 4.93 -6.96 -0.62
C LEU A 68 6.36 -6.72 -0.09
N ALA A 69 7.36 -6.71 -0.96
CA ALA A 69 8.75 -6.49 -0.57
C ALA A 69 8.97 -5.12 0.09
N LEU A 70 8.28 -4.08 -0.39
CA LEU A 70 8.36 -2.72 0.17
C LEU A 70 7.60 -2.57 1.49
N ILE A 71 6.46 -3.25 1.63
CA ILE A 71 5.74 -3.28 2.91
C ILE A 71 6.59 -3.99 3.96
N THR A 72 7.12 -5.17 3.65
CA THR A 72 7.94 -5.93 4.61
C THR A 72 9.22 -5.19 4.96
N SER A 73 9.92 -4.60 3.97
CA SER A 73 11.10 -3.79 4.25
C SER A 73 10.76 -2.57 5.11
N GLY A 74 9.67 -1.86 4.84
CA GLY A 74 9.23 -0.73 5.63
C GLY A 74 8.84 -1.09 7.06
N VAL A 75 8.27 -2.28 7.30
CA VAL A 75 7.98 -2.77 8.66
C VAL A 75 9.26 -3.14 9.41
N LEU A 76 10.18 -3.84 8.75
CA LEU A 76 11.43 -4.30 9.36
C LEU A 76 12.39 -3.16 9.67
N LEU A 77 12.49 -2.18 8.79
CA LEU A 77 13.40 -1.06 8.95
C LEU A 77 12.90 -0.03 9.98
N LYS A 78 11.61 -0.09 10.38
CA LYS A 78 10.94 0.92 11.23
C LYS A 78 11.26 2.36 10.82
N LEU A 79 11.53 2.56 9.53
CA LEU A 79 11.79 3.87 8.94
C LEU A 79 10.46 4.59 8.81
#